data_AF-D3D7C1-F1
#
_entry.id   AF-D3D7C1-F1
#
_cell.length_a   1.000
_cell.length_b   1.000
_cell.length_c   1.000
_cell.angle_alpha   90.00
_cell.angle_beta   90.00
_cell.angle_gamma   90.00
#
_symmetry.space_group_name_H-M   'P 1'
#
loop_
_entity.id
_entity.type
_entity.pdbx_description
1 polymer ?
#
loop_
_entity_poly.entity_id
_entity_poly.type
_entity_poly.pdbx_seq_one_letter_code
_entity_poly.pdbx_strand_id
1 'polypeptide(L)'
;MVGQSSGPAEEAVDRWAGCPPDLEARSDALRRIRVCDLSGQLAGAGSTRLLAAFGAQVIRVEDPATRGGWDIVRGAQPFHDDRRGIEFGATFNNHNTEKLGITLNLRTERGRELLTQLIAVSDVVTENFAGAQPVSDRRGDRHAGA
;
A
#
# COMPACT_ATOMS: atom_id res chain seq x y z
N MET A 1 42.16 24.32 -7.51
CA MET A 1 41.00 25.18 -7.25
C MET A 1 39.87 24.68 -8.14
N VAL A 2 39.08 23.71 -7.66
CA VAL A 2 37.99 23.10 -8.44
C VAL A 2 36.75 23.95 -8.22
N GLY A 3 36.22 24.52 -9.29
CA GLY A 3 35.05 25.40 -9.25
C GLY A 3 33.81 24.63 -8.80
N GLN A 4 33.13 25.16 -7.79
CA GLN A 4 31.78 24.72 -7.45
C GLN A 4 30.82 25.32 -8.49
N SER A 5 30.21 24.47 -9.32
CA SER A 5 29.07 24.87 -10.13
C SER A 5 27.83 24.84 -9.23
N SER A 6 27.46 26.00 -8.66
CA SER A 6 26.17 26.18 -8.00
C SER A 6 25.10 26.39 -9.07
N GLY A 7 24.46 25.31 -9.51
CA GLY A 7 23.13 25.42 -10.10
C GLY A 7 22.14 25.96 -9.05
N PRO A 8 21.01 26.56 -9.47
CA PRO A 8 20.00 27.00 -8.50
C PRO A 8 19.58 25.79 -7.67
N ALA A 9 19.67 25.90 -6.34
CA ALA A 9 19.10 24.92 -5.44
C ALA A 9 17.60 24.87 -5.74
N GLU A 10 17.11 23.79 -6.36
CA GLU A 10 15.68 23.50 -6.35
C GLU A 10 15.22 23.63 -4.89
N GLU A 11 14.20 24.45 -4.64
CA GLU A 11 13.52 24.48 -3.35
C GLU A 11 13.16 23.04 -3.01
N ALA A 12 13.85 22.48 -2.01
CA ALA A 12 13.62 21.11 -1.60
C ALA A 12 12.17 21.02 -1.12
N VAL A 13 11.31 20.42 -1.95
CA VAL A 13 9.93 20.14 -1.58
C VAL A 13 9.98 19.41 -0.25
N ASP A 14 9.35 19.98 0.78
CA ASP A 14 9.22 19.29 2.06
C ASP A 14 8.35 18.05 1.83
N ARG A 15 9.03 16.94 1.57
CA ARG A 15 8.36 15.66 1.35
C ARG A 15 7.60 15.20 2.58
N TRP A 16 7.81 15.80 3.76
CA TRP A 16 7.06 15.51 4.99
C TRP A 16 5.87 16.45 5.22
N ALA A 17 5.63 17.41 4.33
CA ALA A 17 4.46 18.27 4.38
C ALA A 17 3.16 17.44 4.44
N GLY A 18 2.25 17.83 5.33
CA GLY A 18 0.96 17.14 5.52
C GLY A 18 1.03 15.81 6.28
N CYS A 19 2.18 15.45 6.86
CA CYS A 19 2.25 14.31 7.78
C CYS A 19 1.34 14.55 9.00
N PRO A 20 0.46 13.60 9.36
CA PRO A 20 -0.37 13.71 10.56
C PRO A 20 0.48 13.91 11.83
N PRO A 21 0.12 14.82 12.74
CA PRO A 21 0.90 15.09 13.94
C PRO A 21 0.94 13.90 14.92
N ASP A 22 -0.05 13.00 14.89
CA ASP A 22 -0.06 11.78 15.70
C ASP A 22 0.98 10.75 15.24
N LEU A 23 1.43 10.82 13.98
CA LEU A 23 2.49 9.97 13.45
C LEU A 23 3.86 10.31 14.06
N GLU A 24 4.10 11.59 14.35
CA GLU A 24 5.34 12.07 15.00
C GLU A 24 5.41 11.69 16.50
N ALA A 25 4.28 11.32 17.12
CA ALA A 25 4.21 10.88 18.51
C ALA A 25 4.45 9.37 18.70
N ARG A 26 4.67 8.62 17.61
CA ARG A 26 4.90 7.16 17.63
C ARG A 26 6.38 6.85 17.90
N SER A 27 6.73 5.56 17.86
CA SER A 27 8.13 5.09 17.84
C SER A 27 8.97 5.91 16.85
N ASP A 28 10.21 6.23 17.20
CA ASP A 28 11.09 7.03 16.35
C ASP A 28 12.03 6.21 15.46
N ALA A 29 12.07 4.88 15.63
CA ALA A 29 13.00 3.98 14.96
C ALA A 29 12.95 4.04 13.41
N LEU A 30 11.74 4.16 12.83
CA LEU A 30 11.54 4.36 11.39
C LEU A 30 10.87 5.71 11.09
N ARG A 31 11.06 6.71 11.98
CA ARG A 31 10.57 8.06 11.73
C ARG A 31 11.14 8.59 10.42
N ARG A 32 10.32 9.36 9.71
CA ARG A 32 10.68 9.95 8.42
C ARG A 32 11.04 8.91 7.34
N ILE A 33 10.39 7.74 7.39
CA ILE A 33 10.34 6.77 6.29
C ILE A 33 8.90 6.69 5.79
N ARG A 34 8.68 6.96 4.50
CA ARG A 34 7.37 6.83 3.85
C ARG A 34 7.31 5.56 3.01
N VAL A 35 6.24 4.80 3.20
CA VAL A 35 5.97 3.56 2.46
C VAL A 35 4.69 3.73 1.64
N CYS A 36 4.80 3.58 0.32
CA CYS A 36 3.66 3.39 -0.57
C CYS A 36 3.32 1.89 -0.62
N ASP A 37 2.25 1.50 0.07
CA ASP A 37 1.86 0.10 0.24
C ASP A 37 0.76 -0.31 -0.74
N LEU A 38 1.14 -1.05 -1.78
CA LEU A 38 0.23 -1.67 -2.74
C LEU A 38 -0.10 -3.12 -2.37
N SER A 39 0.40 -3.59 -1.22
CA SER A 39 0.29 -4.99 -0.81
C SER A 39 -1.00 -5.29 -0.05
N GLY A 40 -1.43 -6.54 -0.14
CA GLY A 40 -2.60 -7.05 0.59
C GLY A 40 -2.30 -8.36 1.31
N GLN A 41 -3.36 -8.96 1.85
CA GLN A 41 -3.33 -10.24 2.54
C GLN A 41 -2.35 -10.25 3.72
N LEU A 42 -1.96 -11.45 4.18
CA LEU A 42 -1.21 -11.61 5.43
C LEU A 42 0.25 -11.15 5.31
N ALA A 43 0.99 -11.66 4.33
CA ALA A 43 2.43 -11.42 4.23
C ALA A 43 2.75 -9.96 3.90
N GLY A 44 2.08 -9.38 2.90
CA GLY A 44 2.27 -7.99 2.50
C GLY A 44 1.85 -7.04 3.61
N ALA A 45 0.55 -7.08 3.98
CA ALA A 45 0.03 -6.14 4.97
C ALA A 45 0.67 -6.33 6.34
N GLY A 46 1.00 -7.57 6.74
CA GLY A 46 1.69 -7.87 7.99
C GLY A 46 3.12 -7.32 8.05
N SER A 47 3.86 -7.35 6.94
CA SER A 47 5.21 -6.78 6.88
C SER A 47 5.18 -5.26 7.06
N THR A 48 4.29 -4.57 6.34
CA THR A 48 4.19 -3.10 6.42
C THR A 48 3.53 -2.63 7.71
N ARG A 49 2.72 -3.46 8.39
CA ARG A 49 2.26 -3.19 9.75
C ARG A 49 3.41 -3.00 10.73
N LEU A 50 4.44 -3.85 10.67
CA LEU A 50 5.60 -3.72 11.53
C LEU A 50 6.33 -2.39 11.29
N LEU A 51 6.44 -1.97 10.02
CA LEU A 51 7.01 -0.68 9.67
C LEU A 51 6.22 0.48 10.28
N ALA A 52 4.89 0.43 10.17
CA ALA A 52 4.00 1.43 10.78
C ALA A 52 4.13 1.47 12.31
N ALA A 53 4.21 0.30 12.96
CA ALA A 53 4.40 0.20 14.41
C ALA A 53 5.73 0.81 14.90
N PHE A 54 6.78 0.77 14.06
CA PHE A 54 8.07 1.39 14.35
C PHE A 54 8.16 2.88 13.93
N GLY A 55 7.06 3.47 13.45
CA GLY A 55 6.96 4.91 13.18
C GLY A 55 7.03 5.31 11.71
N ALA A 56 7.05 4.36 10.77
CA ALA A 56 7.00 4.70 9.35
C ALA A 56 5.61 5.23 8.96
N GLN A 57 5.56 6.21 8.05
CA GLN A 57 4.32 6.63 7.41
C GLN A 57 3.96 5.63 6.31
N VAL A 58 3.13 4.65 6.65
CA VAL A 58 2.65 3.65 5.69
C VAL A 58 1.32 4.10 5.11
N ILE A 59 1.28 4.30 3.79
CA ILE A 59 0.10 4.72 3.04
C ILE A 59 -0.34 3.56 2.18
N ARG A 60 -1.43 2.90 2.58
CA ARG A 60 -2.02 1.80 1.82
C ARG A 60 -2.90 2.33 0.70
N VAL A 61 -2.63 1.91 -0.52
CA VAL A 61 -3.41 2.24 -1.71
C VAL A 61 -4.44 1.16 -1.96
N GLU A 62 -5.70 1.56 -2.11
CA GLU A 62 -6.80 0.64 -2.36
C GLU A 62 -7.49 0.90 -3.70
N ASP A 63 -7.93 -0.17 -4.36
CA ASP A 63 -8.73 -0.08 -5.58
C ASP A 63 -10.22 0.16 -5.23
N PRO A 64 -10.77 1.36 -5.52
CA PRO A 64 -12.17 1.66 -5.24
C PRO A 64 -13.14 0.79 -6.05
N ALA A 65 -12.72 0.24 -7.20
CA ALA A 65 -13.60 -0.58 -8.04
C ALA A 65 -13.99 -1.90 -7.37
N THR A 66 -13.12 -2.44 -6.52
CA THR A 66 -13.40 -3.69 -5.79
C THR A 66 -14.07 -3.46 -4.44
N ARG A 67 -14.20 -2.18 -4.02
CA ARG A 67 -14.67 -1.80 -2.68
C ARG A 67 -13.94 -2.60 -1.59
N GLY A 68 -12.62 -2.71 -1.73
CA GLY A 68 -11.75 -3.45 -0.82
C GLY A 68 -11.76 -4.97 -0.98
N GLY A 69 -12.63 -5.54 -1.84
CA GLY A 69 -12.71 -6.98 -2.08
C GLY A 69 -11.50 -7.59 -2.80
N TRP A 70 -10.58 -6.77 -3.32
CA TRP A 70 -9.30 -7.26 -3.84
C TRP A 70 -8.44 -7.89 -2.74
N ASP A 71 -8.56 -7.40 -1.51
CA ASP A 71 -7.89 -7.96 -0.34
C ASP A 71 -8.83 -8.96 0.35
N ILE A 72 -8.61 -10.25 0.07
CA ILE A 72 -9.48 -11.34 0.54
C ILE A 72 -9.62 -11.37 2.08
N VAL A 73 -8.65 -10.82 2.82
CA VAL A 73 -8.71 -10.80 4.29
C VAL A 73 -9.57 -9.67 4.86
N ARG A 74 -9.98 -8.70 4.02
CA ARG A 74 -10.82 -7.55 4.42
C ARG A 74 -12.14 -7.95 5.06
N GLY A 75 -12.82 -8.92 4.46
CA GLY A 75 -14.08 -9.48 4.98
C GLY A 75 -13.89 -10.81 5.71
N ALA A 76 -12.67 -11.21 6.02
CA ALA A 76 -12.39 -12.52 6.60
C ALA A 76 -12.62 -12.56 8.11
N GLN A 77 -13.07 -13.72 8.59
CA GLN A 77 -13.17 -14.04 10.01
C GLN A 77 -11.81 -13.95 10.74
N PRO A 78 -11.81 -13.80 12.08
CA PRO A 78 -12.97 -13.66 12.95
C PRO A 78 -13.64 -12.28 12.83
N PHE A 79 -14.89 -12.19 13.27
CA PHE A 79 -15.58 -10.91 13.44
C PHE A 79 -15.72 -10.61 14.94
N HIS A 80 -15.66 -9.33 15.29
CA HIS A 80 -16.17 -8.92 16.58
C HIS A 80 -17.70 -9.01 16.52
N ASP A 81 -18.33 -9.73 17.44
CA ASP A 81 -19.80 -9.91 17.51
C ASP A 81 -20.48 -10.44 16.23
N ASP A 82 -21.74 -10.08 16.00
CA ASP A 82 -22.56 -10.49 14.86
C ASP A 82 -22.42 -9.61 13.61
N ARG A 83 -21.61 -8.54 13.65
CA ARG A 83 -21.30 -7.70 12.49
C ARG A 83 -20.55 -8.49 11.42
N ARG A 84 -20.91 -8.27 10.15
CA ARG A 84 -20.35 -8.98 8.99
C ARG A 84 -20.09 -8.01 7.86
N GLY A 85 -19.12 -8.36 7.01
CA GLY A 85 -18.77 -7.60 5.82
C GLY A 85 -17.35 -7.05 5.85
N ILE A 86 -17.01 -6.36 4.78
CA ILE A 86 -15.67 -5.85 4.48
C ILE A 86 -15.13 -4.82 5.49
N GLU A 87 -16.00 -4.24 6.32
CA GLU A 87 -15.60 -3.26 7.35
C GLU A 87 -15.29 -3.90 8.71
N PHE A 88 -15.55 -5.20 8.86
CA PHE A 88 -15.53 -5.86 10.18
C PHE A 88 -14.58 -7.05 10.29
N GLY A 89 -13.85 -7.40 9.23
CA GLY A 89 -12.90 -8.51 9.27
C GLY A 89 -11.73 -8.22 10.20
N ALA A 90 -11.60 -8.98 11.29
CA ALA A 90 -10.57 -8.73 12.31
C ALA A 90 -9.16 -8.96 11.75
N THR A 91 -9.00 -9.88 10.80
CA THR A 91 -7.72 -10.14 10.14
C THR A 91 -7.20 -8.88 9.45
N PHE A 92 -8.06 -8.19 8.69
CA PHE A 92 -7.71 -6.94 8.05
C PHE A 92 -7.41 -5.82 9.04
N ASN A 93 -8.26 -5.65 10.04
CA ASN A 93 -8.08 -4.61 11.07
C ASN A 93 -6.76 -4.80 11.83
N ASN A 94 -6.38 -6.05 12.11
CA ASN A 94 -5.11 -6.38 12.76
C ASN A 94 -3.90 -6.13 11.87
N HIS A 95 -3.95 -6.48 10.57
CA HIS A 95 -2.81 -6.34 9.66
C HIS A 95 -2.63 -4.93 9.09
N ASN A 96 -3.58 -4.02 9.34
CA ASN A 96 -3.54 -2.66 8.81
C ASN A 96 -3.65 -1.58 9.90
N THR A 97 -3.49 -1.97 11.18
CA THR A 97 -3.36 -1.02 12.29
C THR A 97 -2.22 -0.03 12.02
N GLU A 98 -2.40 1.23 12.42
CA GLU A 98 -1.46 2.34 12.25
C GLU A 98 -1.18 2.82 10.82
N LYS A 99 -1.73 2.16 9.79
CA LYS A 99 -1.57 2.61 8.40
C LYS A 99 -2.56 3.72 8.06
N LEU A 100 -2.11 4.65 7.20
CA LEU A 100 -3.00 5.55 6.47
C LEU A 100 -3.59 4.82 5.26
N GLY A 101 -4.75 5.28 4.78
CA GLY A 101 -5.42 4.69 3.62
C GLY A 101 -5.81 5.74 2.59
N ILE A 102 -5.60 5.44 1.31
CA ILE A 102 -6.12 6.21 0.18
C ILE A 102 -6.71 5.26 -0.87
N THR A 103 -7.73 5.71 -1.59
CA THR A 103 -8.26 4.97 -2.74
C THR A 103 -7.82 5.61 -4.04
N LEU A 104 -7.21 4.84 -4.95
CA LEU A 104 -6.81 5.31 -6.28
C LEU A 104 -7.36 4.38 -7.36
N ASN A 105 -8.10 4.93 -8.33
CA ASN A 105 -8.54 4.15 -9.49
C ASN A 105 -7.45 4.12 -10.57
N LEU A 106 -6.58 3.10 -10.52
CA LEU A 106 -5.43 2.94 -11.42
C LEU A 106 -5.83 2.64 -12.89
N ARG A 107 -7.11 2.42 -13.18
CA ARG A 107 -7.62 2.31 -14.56
C ARG A 107 -7.70 3.68 -15.25
N THR A 108 -7.67 4.76 -14.49
CA THR A 108 -7.72 6.14 -15.01
C THR A 108 -6.32 6.72 -15.13
N GLU A 109 -6.13 7.66 -16.06
CA GLU A 109 -4.87 8.39 -16.17
C GLU A 109 -4.55 9.14 -14.88
N ARG A 110 -5.55 9.85 -14.35
CA ARG A 110 -5.41 10.59 -13.09
C ARG A 110 -5.01 9.70 -11.91
N GLY A 111 -5.54 8.49 -11.80
CA GLY A 111 -5.15 7.55 -10.74
C GLY A 111 -3.71 7.08 -10.87
N ARG A 112 -3.24 6.85 -12.11
CA ARG A 112 -1.85 6.49 -12.39
C ARG A 112 -0.89 7.65 -12.11
N GLU A 113 -1.26 8.87 -12.48
CA GLU A 113 -0.50 10.08 -12.14
C GLU A 113 -0.37 10.27 -10.62
N LEU A 114 -1.47 10.14 -9.88
CA LEU A 114 -1.47 10.28 -8.42
C LEU A 114 -0.63 9.20 -7.74
N LEU A 115 -0.68 7.96 -8.23
CA LEU A 115 0.19 6.91 -7.73
C LEU A 115 1.67 7.24 -8.00
N THR A 116 2.01 7.69 -9.20
CA THR A 116 3.37 8.12 -9.55
C THR A 116 3.86 9.25 -8.64
N GLN A 117 3.00 10.22 -8.32
CA GLN A 117 3.32 11.30 -7.37
C GLN A 117 3.57 10.75 -5.96
N LEU A 118 2.73 9.82 -5.48
CA LEU A 118 2.92 9.18 -4.18
C LEU A 118 4.24 8.38 -4.13
N ILE A 119 4.54 7.62 -5.19
CA ILE A 119 5.79 6.86 -5.30
C ILE A 119 6.99 7.81 -5.27
N ALA A 120 6.94 8.92 -6.02
CA ALA A 120 8.04 9.88 -6.10
C ALA A 120 8.41 10.52 -4.75
N VAL A 121 7.45 10.59 -3.81
CA VAL A 121 7.69 11.13 -2.45
C VAL A 121 7.85 10.05 -1.38
N SER A 122 7.85 8.77 -1.75
CA SER A 122 7.99 7.62 -0.85
C SER A 122 9.43 7.09 -0.86
N ASP A 123 9.91 6.59 0.27
CA ASP A 123 11.22 5.95 0.38
C ASP A 123 11.17 4.46 -0.02
N VAL A 124 10.00 3.84 0.16
CA VAL A 124 9.78 2.42 -0.12
C VAL A 124 8.46 2.23 -0.86
N VAL A 125 8.46 1.34 -1.86
CA VAL A 125 7.24 0.81 -2.49
C VAL A 125 7.13 -0.68 -2.17
N THR A 126 5.98 -1.12 -1.71
CA THR A 126 5.70 -2.54 -1.46
C THR A 126 4.57 -3.03 -2.35
N GLU A 127 4.76 -4.19 -2.97
CA GLU A 127 3.74 -4.85 -3.79
C GLU A 127 3.88 -6.36 -3.65
N ASN A 128 2.78 -7.09 -3.77
CA ASN A 128 2.76 -8.55 -3.75
C ASN A 128 1.76 -9.11 -4.75
N PHE A 129 1.61 -8.45 -5.90
CA PHE A 129 0.76 -8.94 -6.97
C PHE A 129 1.38 -10.21 -7.57
N ALA A 130 0.53 -11.08 -8.12
CA ALA A 130 1.04 -12.20 -8.88
C ALA A 130 1.91 -11.65 -10.02
N GLY A 131 3.14 -12.16 -10.13
CA GLY A 131 4.03 -11.77 -11.23
C GLY A 131 3.33 -11.98 -12.57
N ALA A 132 3.70 -11.19 -13.57
CA ALA A 132 3.16 -11.24 -14.93
C ALA A 132 3.49 -12.58 -15.62
N GLN A 133 2.89 -13.67 -15.15
CA GLN A 133 2.84 -14.91 -15.87
C GLN A 133 1.91 -14.68 -17.06
N PRO A 134 2.31 -15.08 -18.27
CA PRO A 134 1.36 -15.14 -19.37
C PRO A 134 0.18 -15.99 -18.90
N VAL A 135 -1.04 -15.48 -19.03
CA VAL A 135 -2.22 -16.34 -19.01
C VAL A 135 -2.00 -17.35 -20.11
N SER A 136 -1.58 -18.56 -19.75
CA SER A 136 -1.59 -19.69 -20.67
C SER A 136 -3.05 -19.81 -21.10
N ASP A 137 -3.29 -19.66 -22.40
CA ASP A 137 -4.62 -19.79 -22.99
C ASP A 137 -5.19 -21.14 -22.56
N ARG A 138 -6.11 -21.16 -21.57
CA ARG A 138 -6.85 -22.37 -21.17
C ARG A 138 -7.91 -22.64 -22.23
N ARG A 139 -7.48 -22.89 -23.46
CA ARG A 139 -8.29 -23.51 -24.49
C ARG A 139 -7.72 -24.89 -24.76
N GLY A 140 -8.37 -25.88 -24.17
CA GLY A 140 -8.31 -27.27 -24.63
C GLY A 140 -7.40 -28.19 -23.83
N ASP A 141 -7.85 -28.58 -22.64
CA ASP A 141 -7.59 -29.93 -22.15
C ASP A 141 -8.84 -30.46 -21.45
N ARG A 142 -9.87 -30.73 -22.27
CA ARG A 142 -10.92 -31.67 -21.89
C ARG A 142 -10.38 -33.07 -22.19
N HIS A 143 -9.87 -33.67 -21.13
CA HIS A 143 -9.69 -35.11 -20.88
C HIS A 143 -10.17 -36.01 -22.02
N ALA A 144 -9.20 -36.64 -22.68
CA ALA A 144 -9.37 -37.94 -23.31
C ALA A 144 -9.24 -39.04 -22.24
N GLY A 145 -10.16 -40.01 -22.26
CA GLY A 145 -10.17 -41.23 -21.44
C GLY A 145 -11.13 -41.10 -20.23
N ALA A 146 -12.12 -41.97 -20.02
CA ALA A 146 -12.43 -43.30 -20.52
C ALA A 146 -13.96 -43.49 -20.68
#